data_AF-A0A1V5YGT0-F1
#
_entry.id   AF-A0A1V5YGT0-F1
#
_cell.length_a   1.000
_cell.length_b   1.000
_cell.length_c   1.000
_cell.angle_alpha   90.00
_cell.angle_beta   90.00
_cell.angle_gamma   90.00
#
_symmetry.space_group_name_H-M   'P 1'
#
loop_
_entity.id
_entity.type
_entity.pdbx_description
1 polymer ?
#
loop_
_entity_poly.entity_id
_entity_poly.type
_entity_poly.pdbx_seq_one_letter_code
_entity_poly.pdbx_strand_id
1 'polypeptide(L)'
;MRYSPKLAEAWEHFDRGDYSGAVAEARIKWRALYPDDGASEGWLLLGLALDAIEWYDEAVECLTVLCKGSELADNWCHLAVATLHAGKRKLSEEAFEQVRLCHQVSRYAQRPGLFWHLFAYAHALLEAGDLPGTRALLDEIGDGMRRLPNVEPALLVARGMPTFPGLLELAVRHFRAACTPDAGTAWLQALGEGVDAESGRQVARAMKELRDTDGCQA
;
A
#
# COMPACT_ATOMS: atom_id res chain seq x y z
N MET A 1 13.83 8.48 17.93
CA MET A 1 13.06 7.27 18.25
C MET A 1 11.84 7.26 17.35
N ARG A 2 11.61 6.18 16.57
CA ARG A 2 10.50 6.10 15.60
C ARG A 2 9.14 5.90 16.27
N TYR A 3 9.15 5.32 17.48
CA TYR A 3 7.97 4.87 18.23
C TYR A 3 8.02 5.34 19.68
N SER A 4 6.87 5.36 20.35
CA SER A 4 6.80 5.68 21.78
C SER A 4 7.55 4.64 22.61
N PRO A 5 8.32 5.05 23.64
CA PRO A 5 8.93 4.12 24.59
C PRO A 5 7.90 3.17 25.24
N LYS A 6 6.63 3.60 25.32
CA LYS A 6 5.56 2.80 25.92
C LYS A 6 5.19 1.57 25.07
N LEU A 7 5.47 1.57 23.77
CA LEU A 7 5.16 0.46 22.84
C LEU A 7 6.40 -0.13 22.16
N ALA A 8 7.61 0.30 22.56
CA ALA A 8 8.85 -0.08 21.89
C ALA A 8 9.05 -1.60 21.76
N GLU A 9 8.72 -2.37 22.81
CA GLU A 9 8.82 -3.84 22.81
C GLU A 9 7.82 -4.48 21.85
N ALA A 10 6.58 -3.99 21.81
CA ALA A 10 5.57 -4.50 20.88
C ALA A 10 5.95 -4.21 19.42
N TRP A 11 6.55 -3.05 19.16
CA TRP A 11 7.13 -2.73 17.85
C TRP A 11 8.36 -3.57 17.52
N GLU A 12 9.18 -3.94 18.51
CA GLU A 12 10.33 -4.84 18.30
C GLU A 12 9.87 -6.24 17.88
N HIS A 13 8.79 -6.76 18.48
CA HIS A 13 8.16 -8.00 18.02
C HIS A 13 7.66 -7.86 16.58
N PHE A 14 6.94 -6.77 16.27
CA PHE A 14 6.41 -6.50 14.94
C PHE A 14 7.52 -6.42 13.87
N ASP A 15 8.58 -5.64 14.12
CA ASP A 15 9.69 -5.42 13.20
C ASP A 15 10.49 -6.70 12.91
N ARG A 16 10.43 -7.71 13.80
CA ARG A 16 11.05 -9.03 13.63
C ARG A 16 10.10 -10.06 12.98
N GLY A 17 8.86 -9.68 12.70
CA GLY A 17 7.83 -10.57 12.14
C GLY A 17 7.14 -11.46 13.17
N ASP A 18 7.35 -11.26 14.47
CA ASP A 18 6.61 -11.94 15.54
C ASP A 18 5.31 -11.19 15.83
N TYR A 19 4.35 -11.28 14.90
CA TYR A 19 3.09 -10.56 15.00
C TYR A 19 2.22 -11.03 16.18
N SER A 20 2.27 -12.32 16.52
CA SER A 20 1.58 -12.86 17.70
C SER A 20 2.13 -12.26 19.00
N GLY A 21 3.46 -12.16 19.13
CA GLY A 21 4.10 -11.46 20.25
C GLY A 21 3.75 -9.97 20.28
N ALA A 22 3.73 -9.31 19.12
CA ALA A 22 3.34 -7.91 19.00
C ALA A 22 1.90 -7.68 19.49
N VAL A 23 0.94 -8.53 19.11
CA VAL A 23 -0.45 -8.47 19.60
C VAL A 23 -0.52 -8.67 21.11
N ALA A 24 0.18 -9.69 21.64
CA ALA A 24 0.18 -9.98 23.07
C ALA A 24 0.69 -8.77 23.88
N GLU A 25 1.81 -8.20 23.46
CA GLU A 25 2.44 -7.08 24.13
C GLU A 25 1.64 -5.78 23.97
N ALA A 26 1.13 -5.51 22.77
CA ALA A 26 0.30 -4.35 22.50
C ALA A 26 -0.98 -4.38 23.35
N ARG A 27 -1.67 -5.53 23.49
CA ARG A 27 -2.90 -5.64 24.29
C ARG A 27 -2.70 -5.38 25.78
N ILE A 28 -1.58 -5.82 26.34
CA ILE A 28 -1.23 -5.58 27.74
C ILE A 28 -1.03 -4.08 27.99
N LYS A 29 -0.25 -3.42 27.12
CA LYS A 29 0.09 -2.00 27.29
C LYS A 29 -1.05 -1.08 26.91
N TRP A 30 -1.84 -1.44 25.89
CA TRP A 30 -2.98 -0.69 25.38
C TRP A 30 -3.97 -0.25 26.47
N ARG A 31 -4.41 -1.20 27.31
CA ARG A 31 -5.37 -0.91 28.39
C ARG A 31 -4.84 0.06 29.44
N ALA A 32 -3.52 0.17 29.58
CA ALA A 32 -2.87 1.07 30.53
C ALA A 32 -2.62 2.48 29.96
N LEU A 33 -2.83 2.68 28.65
CA LEU A 33 -2.55 3.94 27.95
C LEU A 33 -3.80 4.78 27.68
N TYR A 34 -4.99 4.27 27.97
CA TYR A 34 -6.22 5.05 27.81
C TYR A 34 -6.41 6.02 28.99
N PRO A 35 -6.67 7.32 28.77
CA PRO A 35 -6.97 8.02 27.51
C PRO A 35 -5.81 8.89 26.93
N ASP A 36 -4.55 8.55 27.15
CA ASP A 36 -3.38 9.35 26.75
C ASP A 36 -3.14 9.39 25.21
N ASP A 37 -2.29 10.33 24.77
CA ASP A 37 -1.79 10.52 23.38
C ASP A 37 -1.18 9.25 22.72
N GLY A 38 -0.86 8.20 23.48
CA GLY A 38 -0.38 6.92 22.95
C GLY A 38 -1.48 6.02 22.37
N ALA A 39 -2.74 6.45 22.47
CA ALA A 39 -3.90 5.68 22.00
C ALA A 39 -3.88 5.46 20.46
N SER A 40 -3.46 6.43 19.66
CA SER A 40 -3.45 6.21 18.20
C SER A 40 -2.37 5.18 17.79
N GLU A 41 -1.19 5.25 18.39
CA GLU A 41 -0.09 4.33 18.08
C GLU A 41 -0.41 2.88 18.45
N GLY A 42 -1.07 2.66 19.58
CA GLY A 42 -1.44 1.31 20.01
C GLY A 42 -2.55 0.69 19.15
N TRP A 43 -3.56 1.48 18.74
CA TRP A 43 -4.57 0.98 17.79
C TRP A 43 -3.96 0.65 16.43
N LEU A 44 -3.00 1.46 15.96
CA LEU A 44 -2.27 1.18 14.73
C LEU A 44 -1.51 -0.14 14.84
N LEU A 45 -0.64 -0.28 15.84
CA LEU A 45 0.17 -1.49 16.01
C LEU A 45 -0.69 -2.75 16.14
N LEU A 46 -1.74 -2.69 16.96
CA LEU A 46 -2.65 -3.81 17.15
C LEU A 46 -3.39 -4.16 15.85
N GLY A 47 -3.90 -3.16 15.14
CA GLY A 47 -4.57 -3.35 13.85
C GLY A 47 -3.67 -4.01 12.80
N LEU A 48 -2.43 -3.53 12.66
CA LEU A 48 -1.45 -4.09 11.72
C LEU A 48 -1.05 -5.52 12.09
N ALA A 49 -0.77 -5.78 13.36
CA ALA A 49 -0.34 -7.10 13.81
C ALA A 49 -1.47 -8.14 13.70
N LEU A 50 -2.71 -7.75 13.99
CA LEU A 50 -3.90 -8.59 13.80
C LEU A 50 -4.16 -8.91 12.32
N ASP A 51 -4.00 -7.92 11.43
CA ASP A 51 -4.13 -8.13 9.98
C ASP A 51 -3.08 -9.14 9.48
N ALA A 52 -1.84 -9.01 9.96
CA ALA A 52 -0.73 -9.89 9.57
C ALA A 52 -0.88 -11.35 10.06
N ILE A 53 -1.67 -11.61 11.10
CA ILE A 53 -2.02 -12.98 11.56
C ILE A 53 -3.41 -13.42 11.08
N GLU A 54 -3.98 -12.72 10.10
CA GLU A 54 -5.26 -13.03 9.46
C GLU A 54 -6.48 -12.92 10.39
N TRP A 55 -6.38 -12.16 11.48
CA TRP A 55 -7.48 -11.87 12.39
C TRP A 55 -8.21 -10.60 11.93
N TYR A 56 -8.71 -10.65 10.70
CA TYR A 56 -9.13 -9.46 9.96
C TYR A 56 -10.28 -8.68 10.61
N ASP A 57 -11.26 -9.37 11.22
CA ASP A 57 -12.38 -8.68 11.86
C ASP A 57 -11.92 -7.78 13.01
N GLU A 58 -11.03 -8.27 13.86
CA GLU A 58 -10.50 -7.51 14.99
C GLU A 58 -9.51 -6.42 14.52
N ALA A 59 -8.74 -6.69 13.46
CA ALA A 59 -7.91 -5.68 12.81
C ALA A 59 -8.76 -4.49 12.32
N VAL A 60 -9.88 -4.78 11.65
CA VAL A 60 -10.84 -3.78 11.17
C VAL A 60 -11.43 -2.98 12.34
N GLU A 61 -11.78 -3.62 13.46
CA GLU A 61 -12.28 -2.91 14.64
C GLU A 61 -11.24 -1.91 15.19
N CYS A 62 -10.00 -2.35 15.37
CA CYS A 62 -8.90 -1.50 15.87
C CYS A 62 -8.66 -0.29 14.95
N LEU A 63 -8.55 -0.55 13.64
CA LEU A 63 -8.28 0.48 12.63
C LEU A 63 -9.48 1.43 12.44
N THR A 64 -10.70 0.95 12.65
CA THR A 64 -11.90 1.81 12.65
C THR A 64 -11.85 2.80 13.80
N VAL A 65 -11.43 2.37 15.00
CA VAL A 65 -11.27 3.28 16.13
C VAL A 65 -10.16 4.29 15.86
N LEU A 66 -9.02 3.84 15.31
CA LEU A 66 -7.91 4.71 14.90
C LEU A 66 -8.35 5.82 13.93
N CYS A 67 -9.24 5.51 13.00
CA CYS A 67 -9.65 6.45 11.96
C CYS A 67 -10.65 7.52 12.45
N LYS A 68 -11.27 7.37 13.62
CA LYS A 68 -12.24 8.34 14.15
C LYS A 68 -11.57 9.70 14.38
N GLY A 69 -11.91 10.68 13.54
CA GLY A 69 -11.32 12.03 13.61
C GLY A 69 -9.88 12.12 13.09
N SER A 70 -9.36 11.07 12.45
CA SER A 70 -8.01 11.07 11.88
C SER A 70 -7.96 11.82 10.54
N GLU A 71 -7.05 12.77 10.43
CA GLU A 71 -6.68 13.43 9.16
C GLU A 71 -5.44 12.79 8.51
N LEU A 72 -4.99 11.64 9.05
CA LEU A 72 -3.86 10.89 8.53
C LEU A 72 -4.30 9.89 7.46
N ALA A 73 -3.82 10.10 6.22
CA ALA A 73 -4.08 9.21 5.10
C ALA A 73 -3.58 7.77 5.35
N ASP A 74 -2.46 7.61 6.06
CA ASP A 74 -1.91 6.29 6.43
C ASP A 74 -2.92 5.45 7.23
N ASN A 75 -3.58 6.06 8.23
CA ASN A 75 -4.58 5.37 9.06
C ASN A 75 -5.73 4.83 8.21
N TRP A 76 -6.26 5.67 7.31
CA TRP A 76 -7.32 5.29 6.38
C TRP A 76 -6.87 4.23 5.37
N CYS A 77 -5.63 4.29 4.91
CA CYS A 77 -5.07 3.29 3.99
C CYS A 77 -4.95 1.93 4.68
N HIS A 78 -4.52 1.88 5.93
CA HIS A 78 -4.49 0.64 6.71
C HIS A 78 -5.89 0.06 6.89
N LEU A 79 -6.89 0.89 7.22
CA LEU A 79 -8.28 0.43 7.30
C LEU A 79 -8.79 -0.10 5.96
N ALA A 80 -8.48 0.57 4.84
CA ALA A 80 -8.87 0.14 3.51
C ALA A 80 -8.30 -1.24 3.14
N VAL A 81 -7.04 -1.50 3.48
CA VAL A 81 -6.39 -2.80 3.25
C VAL A 81 -7.00 -3.88 4.15
N ALA A 82 -7.10 -3.65 5.46
CA ALA A 82 -7.66 -4.65 6.40
C ALA A 82 -9.12 -5.00 6.10
N THR A 83 -9.94 -4.02 5.70
CA THR A 83 -11.32 -4.28 5.28
C THR A 83 -11.40 -5.07 3.98
N LEU A 84 -10.42 -4.93 3.08
CA LEU A 84 -10.34 -5.74 1.87
C LEU A 84 -9.96 -7.19 2.20
N HIS A 85 -8.97 -7.41 3.06
CA HIS A 85 -8.61 -8.75 3.55
C HIS A 85 -9.79 -9.43 4.27
N ALA A 86 -10.58 -8.66 5.03
CA ALA A 86 -11.81 -9.14 5.67
C ALA A 86 -12.97 -9.42 4.67
N GLY A 87 -12.78 -9.20 3.37
CA GLY A 87 -13.85 -9.34 2.35
C GLY A 87 -14.92 -8.23 2.39
N LYS A 88 -14.70 -7.16 3.16
CA LYS A 88 -15.64 -6.04 3.34
C LYS A 88 -15.43 -4.97 2.26
N ARG A 89 -15.66 -5.33 0.99
CA ARG A 89 -15.34 -4.51 -0.20
C ARG A 89 -15.84 -3.06 -0.13
N LYS A 90 -17.12 -2.86 0.21
CA LYS A 90 -17.72 -1.53 0.29
C LYS A 90 -17.05 -0.64 1.33
N LEU A 91 -16.75 -1.17 2.51
CA LEU A 91 -16.06 -0.44 3.57
C LEU A 91 -14.62 -0.10 3.15
N SER A 92 -13.98 -1.00 2.41
CA SER A 92 -12.65 -0.77 1.85
C SER A 92 -12.62 0.40 0.86
N GLU A 93 -13.59 0.48 -0.04
CA GLU A 93 -13.73 1.59 -0.98
C GLU A 93 -14.02 2.91 -0.26
N GLU A 94 -14.91 2.91 0.73
CA GLU A 94 -15.22 4.09 1.55
C GLU A 94 -13.99 4.58 2.32
N ALA A 95 -13.23 3.66 2.93
CA ALA A 95 -11.98 3.99 3.62
C ALA A 95 -10.91 4.53 2.65
N PHE A 96 -10.79 3.96 1.45
CA PHE A 96 -9.84 4.43 0.46
C PHE A 96 -10.21 5.80 -0.11
N GLU A 97 -11.49 6.13 -0.21
CA GLU A 97 -11.91 7.50 -0.56
C GLU A 97 -11.49 8.51 0.52
N GLN A 98 -11.54 8.12 1.80
CA GLN A 98 -11.01 8.98 2.88
C GLN A 98 -9.50 9.24 2.75
N VAL A 99 -8.72 8.28 2.24
CA VAL A 99 -7.30 8.50 1.90
C VAL A 99 -7.17 9.66 0.92
N ARG A 100 -7.98 9.66 -0.15
CA ARG A 100 -7.96 10.72 -1.18
C ARG A 100 -8.39 12.08 -0.59
N LEU A 101 -9.43 12.10 0.23
CA LEU A 101 -9.89 13.32 0.91
C LEU A 101 -8.83 13.91 1.83
N CYS A 102 -8.10 13.06 2.59
CA CYS A 102 -6.99 13.49 3.43
C CYS A 102 -5.89 14.19 2.60
N HIS A 103 -5.56 13.68 1.40
CA HIS A 103 -4.61 14.34 0.50
C HIS A 103 -5.14 15.65 -0.13
N GLN A 104 -6.46 15.79 -0.30
CA GLN A 104 -7.06 17.01 -0.86
C GLN A 104 -7.14 18.16 0.15
N VAL A 105 -7.54 17.85 1.39
CA VAL A 105 -7.79 18.85 2.44
C VAL A 105 -6.48 19.26 3.13
N SER A 106 -5.56 18.32 3.35
CA SER A 106 -4.33 18.56 4.12
C SER A 106 -3.17 19.11 3.28
N ARG A 107 -3.45 20.08 2.39
CA ARG A 107 -2.55 20.66 1.36
C ARG A 107 -1.12 21.03 1.81
N TYR A 108 -0.86 21.15 3.11
CA TYR A 108 0.45 21.51 3.68
C TYR A 108 0.96 20.56 4.79
N ALA A 109 0.19 19.55 5.22
CA ALA A 109 0.52 18.73 6.40
C ALA A 109 0.93 17.28 6.07
N GLN A 110 0.50 16.75 4.92
CA GLN A 110 0.91 15.42 4.45
C GLN A 110 2.11 15.58 3.50
N ARG A 111 3.18 14.80 3.70
CA ARG A 111 4.19 14.63 2.64
C ARG A 111 3.48 14.15 1.36
N PRO A 112 3.98 14.47 0.16
CA PRO A 112 3.56 13.76 -1.04
C PRO A 112 3.62 12.25 -0.75
N GLY A 113 2.51 11.56 -0.91
CA GLY A 113 2.38 10.16 -0.49
C GLY A 113 1.17 9.43 -1.07
N LEU A 114 0.26 10.14 -1.75
CA LEU A 114 -0.90 9.52 -2.38
C LEU A 114 -0.50 8.34 -3.26
N PHE A 115 0.54 8.48 -4.09
CA PHE A 115 0.99 7.39 -4.97
C PHE A 115 1.51 6.17 -4.20
N TRP A 116 2.07 6.33 -3.00
CA TRP A 116 2.38 5.20 -2.12
C TRP A 116 1.12 4.52 -1.60
N HIS A 117 0.07 5.27 -1.25
CA HIS A 117 -1.22 4.68 -0.86
C HIS A 117 -1.93 4.01 -2.03
N LEU A 118 -1.89 4.60 -3.24
CA LEU A 118 -2.38 3.95 -4.46
C LEU A 118 -1.66 2.62 -4.69
N PHE A 119 -0.33 2.62 -4.53
CA PHE A 119 0.49 1.43 -4.72
C PHE A 119 0.16 0.35 -3.68
N ALA A 120 0.09 0.69 -2.40
CA ALA A 120 -0.24 -0.24 -1.33
C ALA A 120 -1.65 -0.84 -1.53
N TYR A 121 -2.63 -0.02 -1.86
CA TYR A 121 -3.99 -0.50 -2.08
C TYR A 121 -4.13 -1.31 -3.38
N ALA A 122 -3.37 -0.98 -4.43
CA ALA A 122 -3.33 -1.77 -5.66
C ALA A 122 -2.78 -3.19 -5.42
N HIS A 123 -1.80 -3.35 -4.53
CA HIS A 123 -1.34 -4.67 -4.11
C HIS A 123 -2.47 -5.47 -3.44
N ALA A 124 -3.17 -4.86 -2.48
CA ALA A 124 -4.26 -5.51 -1.76
C ALA A 124 -5.43 -5.87 -2.70
N LEU A 125 -5.77 -5.00 -3.66
CA LEU A 125 -6.77 -5.27 -4.71
C LEU A 125 -6.37 -6.47 -5.58
N LEU A 126 -5.10 -6.56 -5.97
CA LEU A 126 -4.62 -7.66 -6.77
C LEU A 126 -4.70 -8.98 -6.01
N GLU A 127 -4.35 -8.98 -4.72
CA GLU A 127 -4.43 -10.14 -3.83
C GLU A 127 -5.89 -10.58 -3.59
N ALA A 128 -6.82 -9.63 -3.52
CA ALA A 128 -8.25 -9.89 -3.48
C ALA A 128 -8.85 -10.31 -4.85
N GLY A 129 -8.06 -10.32 -5.93
CA GLY A 129 -8.52 -10.68 -7.27
C GLY A 129 -9.28 -9.58 -8.01
N ASP A 130 -9.30 -8.35 -7.50
CA ASP A 130 -9.93 -7.21 -8.17
C ASP A 130 -9.02 -6.62 -9.25
N LEU A 131 -9.02 -7.28 -10.40
CA LEU A 131 -8.23 -6.85 -11.57
C LEU A 131 -8.66 -5.47 -12.10
N PRO A 132 -9.95 -5.12 -12.26
CA PRO A 132 -10.34 -3.79 -12.71
C PRO A 132 -9.88 -2.65 -11.79
N GLY A 133 -10.03 -2.83 -10.47
CA GLY A 133 -9.57 -1.86 -9.48
C GLY A 133 -8.05 -1.71 -9.48
N THR A 134 -7.32 -2.84 -9.51
CA THR A 134 -5.86 -2.84 -9.63
C THR A 134 -5.40 -2.10 -10.89
N ARG A 135 -6.06 -2.36 -12.03
CA ARG A 135 -5.76 -1.72 -13.32
C ARG A 135 -5.89 -0.20 -13.24
N ALA A 136 -6.99 0.28 -12.68
CA ALA A 136 -7.26 1.71 -12.55
C ALA A 136 -6.18 2.43 -11.72
N LEU A 137 -5.75 1.83 -10.61
CA LEU A 137 -4.70 2.42 -9.77
C LEU A 137 -3.32 2.35 -10.44
N LEU A 138 -3.01 1.26 -11.15
CA LEU A 138 -1.78 1.16 -11.94
C LEU A 138 -1.71 2.28 -12.99
N ASP A 139 -2.81 2.53 -13.71
CA ASP A 139 -2.86 3.60 -14.71
C ASP A 139 -2.65 4.98 -14.08
N GLU A 140 -3.27 5.25 -12.93
CA GLU A 140 -3.08 6.52 -12.20
C GLU A 140 -1.62 6.72 -11.75
N ILE A 141 -0.99 5.67 -11.19
CA ILE A 141 0.43 5.73 -10.79
C ILE A 141 1.34 5.91 -12.01
N GLY A 142 1.08 5.16 -13.09
CA GLY A 142 1.85 5.24 -14.34
C GLY A 142 1.76 6.62 -14.99
N ASP A 143 0.58 7.22 -15.02
CA ASP A 143 0.39 8.61 -15.47
C ASP A 143 1.15 9.61 -14.60
N GLY A 144 1.16 9.38 -13.29
CA GLY A 144 1.96 10.17 -12.35
C GLY A 144 3.47 10.10 -12.68
N MET A 145 3.99 8.90 -12.93
CA MET A 145 5.40 8.69 -13.26
C MET A 145 5.80 9.27 -14.62
N ARG A 146 4.95 9.14 -15.65
CA ARG A 146 5.22 9.72 -16.99
C ARG A 146 5.34 11.25 -16.99
N ARG A 147 4.79 11.92 -15.99
CA ARG A 147 4.91 13.38 -15.82
C ARG A 147 6.20 13.81 -15.15
N LEU A 148 7.00 12.87 -14.64
CA LEU A 148 8.29 13.17 -14.05
C LEU A 148 9.37 13.30 -15.13
N PRO A 149 10.39 14.15 -14.93
CA PRO A 149 11.51 14.27 -15.88
C PRO A 149 12.38 13.01 -15.95
N ASN A 150 12.39 12.21 -14.88
CA ASN A 150 13.02 10.89 -14.79
C ASN A 150 12.39 10.10 -13.64
N VAL A 151 12.82 8.85 -13.46
CA VAL A 151 12.36 7.95 -12.39
C VAL A 151 13.50 7.59 -11.43
N GLU A 152 14.44 8.51 -11.23
CA GLU A 152 15.56 8.28 -10.30
C GLU A 152 15.05 8.11 -8.86
N PRO A 153 15.62 7.19 -8.06
CA PRO A 153 15.12 6.86 -6.73
C PRO A 153 14.94 8.07 -5.80
N ALA A 154 15.89 9.00 -5.80
CA ALA A 154 15.83 10.20 -4.95
C ALA A 154 14.65 11.11 -5.34
N LEU A 155 14.37 11.25 -6.64
CA LEU A 155 13.24 12.03 -7.11
C LEU A 155 11.92 11.35 -6.74
N LEU A 156 11.81 10.03 -6.94
CA LEU A 156 10.61 9.28 -6.58
C LEU A 156 10.28 9.42 -5.09
N VAL A 157 11.28 9.29 -4.21
CA VAL A 157 11.11 9.53 -2.77
C VAL A 157 10.67 10.95 -2.48
N ALA A 158 11.30 11.96 -3.11
CA ALA A 158 10.93 13.36 -2.94
C ALA A 158 9.51 13.68 -3.42
N ARG A 159 8.98 12.89 -4.37
CA ARG A 159 7.63 13.02 -4.92
C ARG A 159 6.60 12.08 -4.29
N GLY A 160 7.00 11.27 -3.30
CA GLY A 160 6.09 10.33 -2.66
C GLY A 160 5.59 9.24 -3.60
N MET A 161 6.43 8.84 -4.55
CA MET A 161 6.12 7.82 -5.55
C MET A 161 6.67 6.46 -5.10
N PRO A 162 6.01 5.35 -5.48
CA PRO A 162 6.59 4.03 -5.32
C PRO A 162 7.87 3.90 -6.13
N THR A 163 8.69 2.90 -5.80
CA THR A 163 9.91 2.64 -6.57
C THR A 163 9.56 2.20 -7.99
N PHE A 164 10.37 2.62 -8.98
CA PHE A 164 10.14 2.23 -10.37
C PHE A 164 10.14 0.70 -10.55
N PRO A 165 11.11 -0.08 -10.00
CA PRO A 165 11.05 -1.54 -10.03
C PRO A 165 9.79 -2.12 -9.37
N GLY A 166 9.34 -1.57 -8.25
CA GLY A 166 8.14 -2.05 -7.55
C GLY A 166 6.88 -1.86 -8.38
N LEU A 167 6.75 -0.73 -9.08
CA LEU A 167 5.64 -0.52 -10.02
C LEU A 167 5.67 -1.52 -11.19
N LEU A 168 6.86 -1.76 -11.77
CA LEU A 168 7.01 -2.71 -12.86
C LEU A 168 6.61 -4.13 -12.42
N GLU A 169 7.03 -4.55 -11.23
CA GLU A 169 6.68 -5.85 -10.66
C GLU A 169 5.17 -5.99 -10.47
N LEU A 170 4.51 -4.99 -9.86
CA LEU A 170 3.07 -4.99 -9.67
C LEU A 170 2.31 -5.04 -11.01
N ALA A 171 2.77 -4.28 -12.01
CA ALA A 171 2.18 -4.29 -13.35
C ALA A 171 2.31 -5.67 -14.00
N VAL A 172 3.49 -6.31 -13.95
CA VAL A 172 3.70 -7.67 -14.47
C VAL A 172 2.78 -8.67 -13.78
N ARG A 173 2.69 -8.64 -12.44
CA ARG A 173 1.78 -9.52 -11.67
C ARG A 173 0.33 -9.32 -12.12
N HIS A 174 -0.12 -8.07 -12.26
CA HIS A 174 -1.47 -7.74 -12.69
C HIS A 174 -1.78 -8.27 -14.11
N PHE A 175 -0.95 -7.93 -15.10
CA PHE A 175 -1.23 -8.31 -16.49
C PHE A 175 -1.14 -9.81 -16.75
N ARG A 176 -0.33 -10.53 -15.95
CA ARG A 176 -0.37 -12.00 -15.90
C ARG A 176 -1.69 -12.52 -15.33
N ALA A 177 -2.10 -12.03 -14.16
CA ALA A 177 -3.35 -12.43 -13.53
C ALA A 177 -4.57 -12.13 -14.41
N ALA A 178 -4.52 -11.05 -15.19
CA ALA A 178 -5.56 -10.66 -16.15
C ALA A 178 -5.46 -11.34 -17.52
N CYS A 179 -4.45 -12.18 -17.75
CA CYS A 179 -4.18 -12.82 -19.05
C CYS A 179 -4.16 -11.89 -20.26
N THR A 180 -3.51 -10.73 -20.10
CA THR A 180 -3.40 -9.70 -21.14
C THR A 180 -1.95 -9.23 -21.35
N PRO A 181 -1.03 -10.14 -21.75
CA PRO A 181 0.40 -9.82 -21.90
C PRO A 181 0.71 -8.77 -22.97
N ASP A 182 -0.11 -8.67 -24.03
CA ASP A 182 0.06 -7.65 -25.06
C ASP A 182 -0.30 -6.26 -24.54
N ALA A 183 -1.40 -6.14 -23.79
CA ALA A 183 -1.78 -4.90 -23.13
C ALA A 183 -0.72 -4.48 -22.10
N GLY A 184 -0.19 -5.45 -21.34
CA GLY A 184 0.88 -5.18 -20.38
C GLY A 184 2.19 -4.77 -21.02
N THR A 185 2.56 -5.37 -22.15
CA THR A 185 3.71 -4.93 -22.94
C THR A 185 3.53 -3.47 -23.38
N ALA A 186 2.38 -3.14 -23.97
CA ALA A 186 2.11 -1.78 -24.43
C ALA A 186 2.15 -0.76 -23.28
N TRP A 187 1.60 -1.13 -22.13
CA TRP A 187 1.62 -0.30 -20.93
C TRP A 187 3.04 -0.06 -20.40
N LEU A 188 3.84 -1.12 -20.28
CA LEU A 188 5.24 -1.05 -19.84
C LEU A 188 6.09 -0.24 -20.81
N GLN A 189 5.88 -0.43 -22.12
CA GLN A 189 6.56 0.35 -23.15
C GLN A 189 6.26 1.85 -23.01
N ALA A 190 4.98 2.22 -22.88
CA ALA A 190 4.58 3.61 -22.68
C ALA A 190 5.13 4.21 -21.38
N LEU A 191 5.26 3.41 -20.32
CA LEU A 191 5.88 3.84 -19.06
C LEU A 191 7.40 4.07 -19.20
N GLY A 192 8.07 3.32 -20.08
CA GLY A 192 9.50 3.43 -20.36
C GLY A 192 9.88 4.52 -21.38
N GLU A 193 8.94 5.29 -21.90
CA GLU A 193 9.26 6.39 -22.81
C GLU A 193 9.97 7.52 -22.06
N GLY A 194 11.16 7.91 -22.53
CA GLY A 194 11.91 9.05 -21.98
C GLY A 194 12.63 8.79 -20.66
N VAL A 195 12.64 7.55 -20.15
CA VAL A 195 13.45 7.19 -18.97
C VAL A 195 14.92 6.99 -19.33
N ASP A 196 15.81 6.98 -18.32
CA ASP A 196 17.23 6.71 -18.51
C ASP A 196 17.52 5.27 -18.97
N ALA A 197 18.78 5.00 -19.35
CA ALA A 197 19.18 3.70 -19.88
C ALA A 197 19.06 2.53 -18.88
N GLU A 198 19.18 2.78 -17.57
CA GLU A 198 19.01 1.75 -16.55
C GLU A 198 17.53 1.42 -16.37
N SER A 199 16.70 2.43 -16.21
CA SER A 199 15.24 2.32 -16.15
C SER A 199 14.69 1.65 -17.42
N GLY A 200 15.24 1.96 -18.60
CA GLY A 200 14.89 1.30 -19.86
C GLY A 200 15.23 -0.20 -19.88
N ARG A 201 16.35 -0.61 -19.26
CA ARG A 201 16.68 -2.05 -19.08
C ARG A 201 15.69 -2.73 -18.15
N GLN A 202 15.25 -2.07 -17.09
CA GLN A 202 14.26 -2.60 -16.15
C GLN A 202 12.91 -2.82 -16.85
N VAL A 203 12.46 -1.88 -17.67
CA VAL A 203 11.24 -2.02 -18.49
C VAL A 203 11.38 -3.18 -19.48
N ALA A 204 12.50 -3.28 -20.20
CA ALA A 204 12.75 -4.39 -21.12
C ALA A 204 12.74 -5.75 -20.42
N ARG A 205 13.31 -5.82 -19.21
CA ARG A 205 13.26 -7.03 -18.37
C ARG A 205 11.83 -7.38 -17.97
N ALA A 206 11.04 -6.41 -17.50
CA ALA A 206 9.64 -6.62 -17.12
C ALA A 206 8.78 -7.10 -18.30
N MET A 207 8.95 -6.51 -19.50
CA MET A 207 8.26 -6.96 -20.72
C MET A 207 8.65 -8.37 -21.12
N LYS A 208 9.93 -8.73 -20.99
CA LYS A 208 10.39 -10.10 -21.23
C LYS A 208 9.76 -11.07 -20.23
N GLU A 209 9.77 -10.72 -18.94
CA GLU A 209 9.15 -11.51 -17.88
C GLU A 209 7.67 -11.80 -18.18
N LEU A 210 6.92 -10.77 -18.58
CA LEU A 210 5.51 -10.87 -18.91
C LEU A 210 5.23 -11.85 -20.07
N ARG A 211 6.18 -12.01 -21.01
CA ARG A 211 6.05 -12.89 -22.19
C ARG A 211 6.54 -14.32 -21.96
N ASP A 212 7.53 -14.50 -21.10
CA ASP A 212 8.24 -15.78 -20.93
C ASP A 212 7.45 -16.83 -20.10
N THR A 213 6.18 -16.61 -19.77
CA THR A 213 5.40 -17.51 -18.89
C THR A 213 4.14 -18.05 -19.56
N ASP A 214 4.07 -19.38 -19.73
CA ASP A 214 2.96 -20.17 -20.31
C ASP A 214 1.69 -20.23 -19.42
N GLY A 215 1.42 -19.19 -18.62
CA GLY A 215 0.39 -19.20 -17.56
C GLY A 215 -1.03 -18.87 -18.02
N CYS A 216 -1.22 -18.39 -19.25
CA CYS A 216 -2.53 -18.04 -19.78
C CYS A 216 -2.99 -19.06 -20.81
N GLN A 217 -3.43 -20.22 -20.30
CA GLN A 217 -4.35 -21.04 -21.08
C GLN A 217 -5.70 -20.35 -21.03
N ALA A 218 -6.16 -19.93 -22.21
CA ALA A 218 -7.46 -19.30 -22.46
C ALA A 218 -8.63 -20.17 -22.00
#